data_AF-A0A1S4BMN8-F1
#
_entry.id   AF-A0A1S4BMN8-F1
#
_cell.length_a   1.000
_cell.length_b   1.000
_cell.length_c   1.000
_cell.angle_alpha   90.00
_cell.angle_beta   90.00
_cell.angle_gamma   90.00
#
_symmetry.space_group_name_H-M   'P 1'
#
loop_
_entity.id
_entity.type
_entity.pdbx_description
1 polymer ?
#
loop_
_entity_poly.entity_id
_entity_poly.type
_entity_poly.pdbx_seq_one_letter_code
_entity_poly.pdbx_strand_id
1 'polypeptide(L)'
;MHQSMLFSDSLKDLKNLKKQLYSAAEYFELSYSNDEQKEVVVNTLKDYAIKALVNTVDYLGSVTYKVSDLLDEKVDEVSGTELCLSCIEQVN
;
A
#
# COMPACT_ATOMS: atom_id res chain seq x y z
N MET A 1 -13.79 -13.49 0.08
CA MET A 1 -12.65 -13.99 0.91
C MET A 1 -11.27 -13.77 0.27
N HIS A 2 -11.12 -14.03 -1.04
CA HIS A 2 -9.85 -13.84 -1.75
C HIS A 2 -9.36 -12.37 -1.73
N GLN A 3 -10.26 -11.40 -1.93
CA GLN A 3 -9.91 -9.97 -1.92
C GLN A 3 -9.40 -9.50 -0.56
N SER A 4 -9.94 -10.03 0.53
CA SER A 4 -9.46 -9.72 1.88
C SER A 4 -8.01 -10.20 2.10
N MET A 5 -7.63 -11.36 1.54
CA MET A 5 -6.24 -11.82 1.58
C MET A 5 -5.32 -10.93 0.75
N LEU A 6 -5.71 -10.64 -0.51
CA LEU A 6 -4.93 -9.78 -1.40
C LEU A 6 -4.71 -8.37 -0.83
N PHE A 7 -5.74 -7.79 -0.22
CA PHE A 7 -5.63 -6.51 0.47
C PHE A 7 -4.68 -6.58 1.66
N SER A 8 -4.81 -7.61 2.51
CA SER A 8 -3.93 -7.81 3.67
C SER A 8 -2.46 -7.97 3.27
N ASP A 9 -2.18 -8.76 2.24
CA ASP A 9 -0.82 -8.96 1.73
C ASP A 9 -0.24 -7.64 1.18
N SER A 10 -1.04 -6.87 0.44
CA SER A 10 -0.61 -5.57 -0.08
C SER A 10 -0.31 -4.56 1.03
N LEU A 11 -1.10 -4.59 2.11
CA LEU A 11 -0.86 -3.75 3.27
C LEU A 11 0.42 -4.17 4.03
N LYS A 12 0.72 -5.48 4.07
CA LYS A 12 1.96 -6.01 4.63
C LYS A 12 3.17 -5.54 3.81
N ASP A 13 3.07 -5.58 2.48
CA ASP A 13 4.14 -5.12 1.60
C ASP A 13 4.38 -3.61 1.74
N LEU A 14 3.33 -2.79 1.81
CA LEU A 14 3.47 -1.35 2.07
C LEU A 14 4.14 -1.07 3.43
N LYS A 15 3.83 -1.85 4.47
CA LYS A 15 4.51 -1.75 5.78
C LYS A 15 5.98 -2.15 5.69
N ASN A 16 6.32 -3.13 4.86
CA ASN A 16 7.71 -3.54 4.65
C ASN A 16 8.48 -2.47 3.88
N LEU A 17 7.88 -1.88 2.83
CA LEU A 17 8.45 -0.75 2.10
C LEU A 17 8.78 0.40 3.07
N LYS A 18 7.84 0.78 3.96
CA LYS A 18 8.10 1.78 5.00
C LYS A 18 9.38 1.49 5.78
N LYS A 19 9.56 0.25 6.27
CA LYS A 19 10.76 -0.14 7.03
C LYS A 19 12.03 0.00 6.19
N GLN A 20 11.99 -0.47 4.94
CA GLN A 20 13.13 -0.38 4.02
C GLN A 20 13.54 1.07 3.76
N LEU A 21 12.57 1.98 3.60
CA LEU A 21 12.83 3.40 3.39
C LEU A 21 13.51 4.04 4.60
N TYR A 22 13.10 3.69 5.82
CA TYR A 22 13.79 4.17 7.03
C TYR A 22 15.23 3.64 7.11
N SER A 23 15.45 2.34 6.86
CA SER A 23 16.80 1.77 6.85
C SER A 23 17.68 2.41 5.79
N ALA A 24 17.14 2.72 4.61
CA ALA A 24 17.88 3.42 3.57
C ALA A 24 18.21 4.87 3.99
N ALA A 25 17.28 5.58 4.61
CA ALA A 25 17.51 6.94 5.11
C ALA A 25 18.64 6.96 6.17
N GLU A 26 18.59 6.04 7.14
CA GLU A 26 19.65 5.88 8.14
C GLU A 26 21.01 5.55 7.50
N TYR A 27 21.02 4.66 6.49
CA TYR A 27 22.24 4.36 5.74
C TYR A 27 22.81 5.60 5.05
N PHE A 28 21.99 6.40 4.38
CA PHE A 28 22.46 7.62 3.71
C PHE A 28 22.97 8.67 4.70
N GLU A 29 22.36 8.79 5.88
CA GLU A 29 22.82 9.69 6.94
C GLU A 29 24.20 9.29 7.47
N LEU A 30 24.38 8.00 7.77
CA LEU A 30 25.67 7.44 8.22
C LEU A 30 26.74 7.56 7.14
N SER A 31 26.40 7.26 5.88
CA SER A 31 27.32 7.36 4.75
C SER A 31 27.76 8.79 4.52
N TYR A 32 26.84 9.76 4.53
CA TYR A 32 27.18 11.17 4.34
C TYR A 32 28.10 11.72 5.44
N SER A 33 27.94 11.22 6.67
CA SER A 33 28.73 11.66 7.82
C SER A 33 30.16 11.11 7.83
N ASN A 34 30.36 9.91 7.27
CA ASN A 34 31.62 9.17 7.36
C ASN A 34 32.45 9.14 6.05
N ASP A 35 31.85 9.52 4.91
CA ASP A 35 32.50 9.43 3.59
C ASP A 35 33.15 10.77 3.16
N GLU A 36 34.35 10.68 2.59
CA GLU A 36 35.03 11.81 1.96
C GLU A 36 34.39 12.19 0.61
N GLN A 37 33.70 11.25 -0.05
CA GLN A 37 33.03 11.40 -1.35
C GLN A 37 31.57 11.86 -1.22
N LYS A 38 31.34 12.93 -0.46
CA LYS A 38 29.99 13.45 -0.15
C LYS A 38 29.11 13.70 -1.38
N GLU A 39 29.71 14.14 -2.49
CA GLU A 39 28.97 14.41 -3.72
C GLU A 39 28.34 13.13 -4.32
N VAL A 40 29.08 12.02 -4.28
CA VAL A 40 28.59 10.72 -4.77
C VAL A 40 27.42 10.24 -3.90
N VAL A 41 27.54 10.38 -2.58
CA VAL A 41 26.46 10.04 -1.63
C VAL A 41 25.21 10.87 -1.90
N VAL A 42 25.36 12.19 -2.10
CA VAL A 42 24.23 13.09 -2.37
C VAL A 42 23.55 12.76 -3.69
N ASN A 43 24.31 12.50 -4.77
CA ASN A 43 23.72 12.15 -6.06
C ASN A 43 22.98 10.81 -5.99
N THR A 44 23.56 9.81 -5.32
CA THR A 44 22.91 8.51 -5.11
C THR A 44 21.64 8.64 -4.27
N LEU A 45 21.66 9.47 -3.22
CA LEU A 45 20.49 9.75 -2.39
C LEU A 45 19.36 10.41 -3.20
N LYS A 46 19.68 11.37 -4.07
CA LYS A 46 18.67 12.02 -4.94
C LYS A 46 17.98 10.99 -5.85
N ASP A 47 18.76 10.14 -6.51
CA ASP A 47 18.22 9.10 -7.38
C ASP A 47 17.37 8.09 -6.60
N TYR A 48 17.82 7.71 -5.40
CA TYR A 48 17.07 6.83 -4.53
C TYR A 48 15.76 7.49 -4.05
N ALA A 49 15.79 8.75 -3.64
CA ALA A 49 14.62 9.47 -3.13
C ALA A 49 13.51 9.56 -4.19
N ILE A 50 13.88 9.80 -5.45
CA ILE A 50 12.92 9.81 -6.57
C ILE A 50 12.28 8.42 -6.73
N LYS A 51 13.08 7.35 -6.76
CA LYS A 51 12.58 5.97 -6.88
C LYS A 51 11.71 5.58 -5.69
N ALA A 52 12.14 5.92 -4.48
CA ALA A 52 11.40 5.69 -3.24
C ALA A 52 10.02 6.37 -3.27
N LEU A 53 9.96 7.61 -3.75
CA LEU A 53 8.70 8.35 -3.88
C LEU A 53 7.76 7.67 -4.88
N VAL A 54 8.25 7.38 -6.09
CA VAL A 54 7.46 6.73 -7.14
C VAL A 54 6.93 5.37 -6.68
N ASN A 55 7.80 4.53 -6.10
CA ASN A 55 7.40 3.24 -5.56
C ASN A 55 6.35 3.39 -4.46
N THR A 56 6.53 4.34 -3.53
CA THR A 56 5.54 4.58 -2.46
C THR A 56 4.17 4.96 -3.02
N VAL A 57 4.13 5.84 -4.02
CA VAL A 57 2.88 6.25 -4.68
C VAL A 57 2.22 5.07 -5.40
N ASP A 58 3.00 4.26 -6.11
CA ASP A 58 2.50 3.05 -6.79
C ASP A 58 1.89 2.04 -5.81
N TYR A 59 2.61 1.71 -4.73
CA TYR A 59 2.08 0.82 -3.69
C TYR A 59 0.82 1.37 -3.02
N LEU A 60 0.76 2.68 -2.73
CA LEU A 60 -0.46 3.30 -2.21
C LEU A 60 -1.62 3.18 -3.19
N GLY A 61 -1.40 3.44 -4.48
CA GLY A 61 -2.41 3.25 -5.52
C GLY A 61 -2.93 1.81 -5.57
N SER A 62 -2.04 0.82 -5.50
CA SER A 62 -2.40 -0.59 -5.49
C SER A 62 -3.24 -0.99 -4.26
N VAL A 63 -2.86 -0.49 -3.06
CA VAL A 63 -3.60 -0.75 -1.82
C VAL A 63 -4.98 -0.08 -1.86
N THR A 64 -5.07 1.16 -2.36
CA THR A 64 -6.34 1.87 -2.54
C THR A 64 -7.27 1.15 -3.50
N TYR A 65 -6.75 0.68 -4.64
CA TYR A 65 -7.54 -0.10 -5.58
C TYR A 65 -8.12 -1.37 -4.94
N LYS A 66 -7.29 -2.14 -4.21
CA LYS A 66 -7.72 -3.40 -3.58
C LYS A 66 -8.74 -3.19 -2.46
N VAL A 67 -8.64 -2.11 -1.69
CA VAL A 67 -9.66 -1.83 -0.65
C VAL A 67 -10.98 -1.37 -1.26
N SER A 68 -10.94 -0.63 -2.37
CA SER A 68 -12.15 -0.27 -3.12
C SER A 68 -12.83 -1.52 -3.68
N ASP A 69 -12.09 -2.41 -4.33
CA ASP A 69 -12.63 -3.67 -4.86
C ASP A 69 -13.23 -4.57 -3.77
N LEU A 70 -12.56 -4.65 -2.61
CA LEU A 70 -13.10 -5.36 -1.43
C LEU A 70 -14.39 -4.71 -0.90
N LEU A 71 -14.49 -3.37 -0.94
CA LEU A 71 -15.70 -2.66 -0.52
C LEU A 71 -16.85 -2.95 -1.48
N ASP A 72 -16.60 -2.92 -2.79
CA ASP A 72 -17.60 -3.20 -3.82
C ASP A 72 -18.15 -4.64 -3.66
N GLU A 73 -17.28 -5.64 -3.43
CA GLU A 73 -17.70 -7.03 -3.12
C GLU A 73 -18.68 -7.07 -1.93
N LYS A 74 -18.45 -6.24 -0.91
CA LYS A 74 -19.29 -6.19 0.30
C LYS A 74 -20.58 -5.42 0.11
N VAL A 75 -20.59 -4.39 -0.71
CA VAL A 75 -21.81 -3.68 -1.07
C VAL A 75 -22.75 -4.62 -1.83
N ASP A 76 -22.23 -5.36 -2.82
CA ASP A 76 -23.01 -6.33 -3.60
C ASP A 76 -23.59 -7.44 -2.72
N GLU A 77 -22.80 -7.98 -1.78
CA GLU A 77 -23.24 -9.01 -0.83
C GLU A 77 -24.39 -8.51 0.07
N VAL A 78 -24.29 -7.28 0.57
CA VAL A 78 -25.34 -6.65 1.39
C VAL A 78 -26.60 -6.41 0.55
N SER A 79 -26.48 -5.82 -0.64
CA SER A 79 -27.63 -5.57 -1.52
C SER A 79 -28.36 -6.87 -1.90
N GLY A 80 -27.62 -7.95 -2.20
CA GLY A 80 -28.22 -9.26 -2.44
C GLY A 80 -29.00 -9.80 -1.24
N THR A 81 -28.47 -9.60 -0.03
CA THR A 81 -29.12 -10.00 1.22
C THR A 81 -30.39 -9.19 1.51
N GLU A 82 -30.35 -7.88 1.29
CA GLU A 82 -31.51 -6.98 1.42
C GLU A 82 -32.64 -7.33 0.45
N LEU A 83 -32.29 -7.70 -0.79
CA LEU A 83 -33.26 -8.20 -1.76
C LEU A 83 -33.92 -9.50 -1.30
N CYS A 84 -33.14 -10.46 -0.80
CA CYS A 84 -33.67 -11.70 -0.24
C CYS A 84 -34.62 -11.45 0.94
N LEU A 85 -34.26 -10.54 1.84
CA LEU A 85 -35.11 -10.14 2.98
C LEU A 85 -36.43 -9.54 2.48
N SER A 86 -36.37 -8.60 1.54
CA SER A 86 -37.54 -7.94 0.95
C SER A 86 -38.51 -8.94 0.31
N CYS A 87 -37.99 -9.97 -0.36
CA CYS A 87 -38.81 -11.05 -0.92
C CYS A 87 -39.53 -11.87 0.16
N ILE A 88 -38.88 -12.15 1.30
CA ILE A 88 -39.49 -12.88 2.41
C ILE A 88 -40.61 -12.05 3.06
N GLU A 89 -40.39 -10.75 3.25
CA GLU A 89 -41.38 -9.84 3.82
C GLU A 89 -42.63 -9.69 2.95
N GLN A 90 -42.52 -9.80 1.62
CA GLN A 90 -43.66 -9.73 0.71
C GLN A 90 -44.56 -10.98 0.71
N VAL A 91 -44.06 -12.12 1.21
CA VAL A 91 -44.80 -13.40 1.24
C VAL A 91 -45.53 -13.61 2.58
N ASN A 92 -45.32 -12.70 3.55
CA ASN A 92 -45.92 -12.73 4.89
C ASN A 92 -46.99 -11.63 5.04
#